data_AF-A0A2L2SQK4-F1
#
_entry.id   AF-A0A2L2SQK4-F1
#
_cell.length_a   1.000
_cell.length_b   1.000
_cell.length_c   1.000
_cell.angle_alpha   90.00
_cell.angle_beta   90.00
_cell.angle_gamma   90.00
#
_symmetry.space_group_name_H-M   'P 1'
#
loop_
_entity.id
_entity.type
_entity.pdbx_description
1 polymer ?
#
loop_
_entity_poly.entity_id
_entity_poly.type
_entity_poly.pdbx_seq_one_letter_code
_entity_poly.pdbx_strand_id
1 'polypeptide(L)'
;MSSSDSDPDNDRFSSSLVLRETFEDSASQTNPLFIPELSNMIIEALGERTAESPKYLNKRSLANLAATCRYLAASIETLLYALDVEDEQLRGLKYAIFLDDHMAISIMNKYPGELLKSCVDSVLDLEVDRDHPQNPQNPQNPQGAQVQVRETGTYTLLHIAAFNNMYDTIIKLHQLGAQWRYCKNIRALLTTEERDTLASSFPAFRSMFGNMNWAPNLACLVKKETYTCKLLTKYWPESFPFVGKFMYPNGPLPGSRVVEYTMTLVHLFLLRAPSQDMSRLVNKALKQYPELKDFPATEHQYSIYHLAVQAQNKTFLLDAWPGVNDRVPHFVDNRGYNPLHLAFIESLKVNPGRNPRSQAGTTQVLQYLLGRRLNPMMPQTKAPYKTPLLMVARNVIIDWNGQNRVIKKNIEDIASAERRFTNAWGFGPVVYSMNRPDCNGNTVLRYITKAIINYHVASGSKPLENLFSRMVTEYGADINLDVNTFPTPYNRPYIHSIQWMADNSTGRRRFKVLVSELGGRFHAAEVAGAYAPTVATANFIDDEPHAPYLPHGHPYALAPPFNRAFIQRSPSEETRFQADVSISRAAFVTALVQDGVSQEEAEATASVHMAARIQRAQIN
;
A
#
# COMPACT_ATOMS: atom_id res chain seq x y z
N MET A 1 -27.11 -56.62 73.79
CA MET A 1 -26.07 -57.57 73.35
C MET A 1 -26.17 -57.66 71.83
N SER A 2 -25.09 -57.29 71.09
CA SER A 2 -24.69 -57.70 69.71
C SER A 2 -25.73 -57.59 68.56
N SER A 3 -25.50 -57.15 67.31
CA SER A 3 -24.36 -56.65 66.51
C SER A 3 -24.85 -56.36 65.06
N SER A 4 -24.27 -55.32 64.43
CA SER A 4 -23.77 -55.21 63.02
C SER A 4 -24.65 -55.02 61.75
N ASP A 5 -24.34 -53.93 61.04
CA ASP A 5 -24.38 -53.50 59.61
C ASP A 5 -25.04 -54.33 58.48
N SER A 6 -25.82 -53.65 57.60
CA SER A 6 -25.47 -53.30 56.18
C SER A 6 -26.67 -52.90 55.29
N ASP A 7 -26.51 -51.80 54.52
CA ASP A 7 -27.19 -51.41 53.24
C ASP A 7 -26.70 -52.32 52.06
N PRO A 8 -27.22 -52.35 50.79
CA PRO A 8 -27.99 -51.34 50.01
C PRO A 8 -29.08 -51.89 49.00
N ASP A 9 -29.52 -51.03 48.07
CA ASP A 9 -30.13 -51.25 46.72
C ASP A 9 -31.65 -51.49 46.54
N ASN A 10 -32.36 -50.51 45.93
CA ASN A 10 -32.87 -50.68 44.54
C ASN A 10 -33.35 -49.37 43.88
N ASP A 11 -33.00 -49.24 42.61
CA ASP A 11 -33.05 -48.05 41.77
C ASP A 11 -34.27 -48.06 40.81
N ARG A 12 -34.83 -46.85 40.61
CA ARG A 12 -35.36 -46.25 39.37
C ARG A 12 -35.90 -47.12 38.22
N PHE A 13 -37.21 -46.98 37.95
CA PHE A 13 -37.76 -46.88 36.59
C PHE A 13 -38.93 -45.89 36.54
N SER A 14 -38.63 -44.62 36.24
CA SER A 14 -39.59 -43.63 35.73
C SER A 14 -38.84 -42.57 34.92
N SER A 15 -38.54 -42.89 33.66
CA SER A 15 -38.04 -41.91 32.68
C SER A 15 -39.23 -41.41 31.84
N SER A 16 -39.91 -40.40 32.35
CA SER A 16 -40.68 -39.45 31.53
C SER A 16 -39.83 -38.21 31.35
N LEU A 17 -39.06 -38.13 30.27
CA LEU A 17 -38.40 -36.88 29.88
C LEU A 17 -39.36 -36.08 29.01
N VAL A 18 -40.23 -35.35 29.70
CA VAL A 18 -40.96 -34.20 29.20
C VAL A 18 -39.92 -33.13 28.86
N LEU A 19 -39.60 -32.98 27.57
CA LEU A 19 -38.92 -31.79 27.03
C LEU A 19 -39.99 -30.92 26.36
N ARG A 20 -40.88 -30.37 27.17
CA ARG A 20 -41.71 -29.20 26.83
C ARG A 20 -41.87 -28.37 28.09
N GLU A 21 -41.83 -27.05 27.91
CA GLU A 21 -41.99 -26.00 28.92
C GLU A 21 -40.71 -25.63 29.69
N THR A 22 -39.79 -24.95 29.01
CA THR A 22 -39.08 -23.74 29.49
C THR A 22 -38.02 -23.35 28.45
N PHE A 23 -38.47 -22.97 27.26
CA PHE A 23 -37.68 -22.09 26.42
C PHE A 23 -38.55 -20.86 26.19
N GLU A 24 -38.43 -19.89 27.10
CA GLU A 24 -38.83 -18.54 26.77
C GLU A 24 -38.01 -18.06 25.57
N ASP A 25 -38.63 -17.22 24.74
CA ASP A 25 -38.13 -16.60 23.51
C ASP A 25 -36.82 -15.81 23.75
N SER A 26 -35.72 -16.51 23.98
CA SER A 26 -34.40 -15.93 24.11
C SER A 26 -33.74 -15.87 22.74
N ALA A 27 -33.01 -14.78 22.50
CA ALA A 27 -32.19 -14.50 21.31
C ALA A 27 -31.10 -15.57 20.98
N SER A 28 -31.13 -16.73 21.65
CA SER A 28 -30.23 -17.87 21.45
C SER A 28 -30.67 -18.78 20.30
N GLN A 29 -31.97 -18.91 20.01
CA GLN A 29 -32.45 -19.72 18.86
C GLN A 29 -32.12 -19.09 17.50
N THR A 30 -31.85 -17.79 17.48
CA THR A 30 -31.46 -17.03 16.28
C THR A 30 -29.94 -17.06 16.02
N ASN A 31 -29.15 -17.68 16.89
CA ASN A 31 -27.69 -17.62 16.82
C ASN A 31 -27.12 -18.91 16.19
N PRO A 32 -26.37 -18.86 15.08
CA PRO A 32 -25.76 -20.04 14.43
C PRO A 32 -24.80 -20.84 15.34
N LEU A 33 -24.42 -20.28 16.49
CA LEU A 33 -23.62 -20.93 17.55
C LEU A 33 -24.37 -22.04 18.31
N PHE A 34 -25.70 -22.08 18.26
CA PHE A 34 -26.50 -23.09 18.95
C PHE A 34 -26.26 -24.51 18.43
N ILE A 35 -25.96 -24.69 17.13
CA ILE A 35 -25.74 -26.02 16.54
C ILE A 35 -24.39 -26.63 16.94
N PRO A 36 -23.26 -25.89 16.90
CA PRO A 36 -21.99 -26.35 17.47
C PRO A 36 -22.08 -26.64 18.97
N GLU A 37 -22.76 -25.80 19.75
CA GLU A 37 -22.93 -25.98 21.21
C GLU A 37 -23.79 -27.22 21.53
N LEU A 38 -24.90 -27.42 20.81
CA LEU A 38 -25.71 -28.63 20.95
C LEU A 38 -24.93 -29.88 20.53
N SER A 39 -24.13 -29.79 19.46
CA SER A 39 -23.29 -30.90 18.99
C SER A 39 -22.19 -31.22 20.01
N ASN A 40 -21.53 -30.22 20.59
CA ASN A 40 -20.50 -30.38 21.61
C ASN A 40 -21.08 -30.94 22.91
N MET A 41 -22.24 -30.46 23.38
CA MET A 41 -22.91 -31.04 24.54
C MET A 41 -23.30 -32.51 24.29
N ILE A 42 -23.76 -32.85 23.09
CA ILE A 42 -24.07 -34.24 22.73
C ILE A 42 -22.79 -35.08 22.70
N ILE A 43 -21.69 -34.56 22.15
CA ILE A 43 -20.38 -35.25 22.11
C ILE A 43 -19.80 -35.42 23.53
N GLU A 44 -19.84 -34.39 24.38
CA GLU A 44 -19.38 -34.45 25.77
C GLU A 44 -20.22 -35.44 26.58
N ALA A 45 -21.56 -35.37 26.48
CA ALA A 45 -22.45 -36.32 27.15
C ALA A 45 -22.27 -37.77 26.65
N LEU A 46 -21.90 -37.96 25.38
CA LEU A 46 -21.55 -39.28 24.84
C LEU A 46 -20.15 -39.73 25.29
N GLY A 47 -19.19 -38.81 25.38
CA GLY A 47 -17.82 -39.03 25.83
C GLY A 47 -17.72 -39.40 27.31
N GLU A 48 -18.39 -38.66 28.20
CA GLU A 48 -18.49 -38.95 29.63
C GLU A 48 -19.12 -40.33 29.88
N ARG A 49 -20.21 -40.66 29.17
CA ARG A 49 -20.86 -41.98 29.25
C ARG A 49 -19.97 -43.13 28.76
N THR A 50 -19.04 -42.89 27.84
CA THR A 50 -18.07 -43.90 27.39
C THR A 50 -16.89 -44.09 28.34
N ALA A 51 -16.49 -43.05 29.08
CA ALA A 51 -15.40 -43.13 30.06
C ALA A 51 -15.84 -43.86 31.35
N GLU A 52 -17.09 -43.67 31.79
CA GLU A 52 -17.61 -44.26 33.03
C GLU A 52 -18.15 -45.69 32.89
N SER A 53 -18.37 -46.21 31.67
CA SER A 53 -18.97 -47.54 31.48
C SER A 53 -18.33 -48.38 30.35
N PRO A 54 -17.61 -49.48 30.67
CA PRO A 54 -16.92 -50.33 29.69
C PRO A 54 -17.83 -51.01 28.66
N LYS A 55 -19.15 -51.04 28.87
CA LYS A 55 -20.12 -51.68 27.96
C LYS A 55 -20.21 -50.99 26.59
N TYR A 56 -19.82 -49.73 26.48
CA TYR A 56 -19.89 -48.96 25.23
C TYR A 56 -18.64 -49.12 24.33
N LEU A 57 -17.62 -49.88 24.75
CA LEU A 57 -16.41 -50.19 23.96
C LEU A 57 -16.62 -51.29 22.89
N ASN A 58 -17.81 -51.91 22.81
CA ASN A 58 -18.08 -53.02 21.91
C ASN A 58 -18.35 -52.53 20.47
N LYS A 59 -17.93 -53.26 19.41
CA LYS A 59 -18.09 -52.84 17.99
C LYS A 59 -19.54 -52.50 17.60
N ARG A 60 -20.54 -53.12 18.24
CA ARG A 60 -21.98 -52.80 18.08
C ARG A 60 -22.37 -51.44 18.69
N SER A 61 -21.72 -51.02 19.77
CA SER A 61 -21.92 -49.72 20.40
C SER A 61 -21.37 -48.58 19.54
N LEU A 62 -20.18 -48.76 18.95
CA LEU A 62 -19.66 -47.84 17.92
C LEU A 62 -20.57 -47.77 16.69
N ALA A 63 -21.15 -48.90 16.26
CA ALA A 63 -22.12 -48.92 15.17
C ALA A 63 -23.43 -48.18 15.53
N ASN A 64 -23.90 -48.32 16.77
CA ASN A 64 -25.06 -47.58 17.27
C ASN A 64 -24.77 -46.10 17.44
N LEU A 65 -23.60 -45.72 17.95
CA LEU A 65 -23.14 -44.34 18.02
C LEU A 65 -23.08 -43.74 16.61
N ALA A 66 -22.49 -44.44 15.66
CA ALA A 66 -22.45 -44.03 14.25
C ALA A 66 -23.85 -43.99 13.61
N ALA A 67 -24.80 -44.82 14.02
CA ALA A 67 -26.18 -44.79 13.55
C ALA A 67 -26.93 -43.57 14.14
N THR A 68 -26.75 -43.29 15.43
CA THR A 68 -27.34 -42.14 16.12
C THR A 68 -26.78 -40.83 15.58
N CYS A 69 -25.46 -40.73 15.39
CA CYS A 69 -24.85 -39.54 14.75
C CYS A 69 -25.34 -39.36 13.31
N ARG A 70 -25.52 -40.45 12.53
CA ARG A 70 -26.11 -40.38 11.19
C ARG A 70 -27.57 -39.92 11.20
N TYR A 71 -28.36 -40.40 12.15
CA TYR A 71 -29.76 -39.98 12.32
C TYR A 71 -29.86 -38.51 12.73
N LEU A 72 -29.03 -38.06 13.66
CA LEU A 72 -28.95 -36.66 14.09
C LEU A 72 -28.51 -35.75 12.95
N ALA A 73 -27.45 -36.12 12.23
CA ALA A 73 -27.00 -35.37 11.05
C ALA A 73 -28.11 -35.26 9.98
N ALA A 74 -28.78 -36.37 9.65
CA ALA A 74 -29.89 -36.36 8.70
C ALA A 74 -31.07 -35.49 9.16
N SER A 75 -31.36 -35.47 10.46
CA SER A 75 -32.44 -34.67 11.05
C SER A 75 -32.09 -33.17 11.05
N ILE A 76 -30.86 -32.81 11.41
CA ILE A 76 -30.36 -31.43 11.38
C ILE A 76 -30.32 -30.92 9.94
N GLU A 77 -29.84 -31.73 8.98
CA GLU A 77 -29.85 -31.36 7.56
C GLU A 77 -31.27 -31.09 7.04
N THR A 78 -32.24 -31.91 7.44
CA THR A 78 -33.65 -31.75 7.04
C THR A 78 -34.28 -30.49 7.66
N LEU A 79 -33.95 -30.19 8.92
CA LEU A 79 -34.40 -28.98 9.61
C LEU A 79 -33.81 -27.72 8.97
N LEU A 80 -32.50 -27.72 8.69
CA LEU A 80 -31.82 -26.61 8.02
C LEU A 80 -32.38 -26.35 6.62
N TYR A 81 -32.72 -27.42 5.90
CA TYR A 81 -33.40 -27.32 4.61
C TYR A 81 -34.80 -26.70 4.72
N ALA A 82 -35.62 -27.16 5.67
CA ALA A 82 -36.96 -26.61 5.87
C ALA A 82 -36.92 -25.12 6.25
N LEU A 83 -35.99 -24.73 7.14
CA LEU A 83 -35.78 -23.33 7.52
C LEU A 83 -35.31 -22.45 6.36
N ASP A 84 -34.44 -22.98 5.48
CA ASP A 84 -33.99 -22.23 4.30
C ASP A 84 -35.09 -22.05 3.25
N VAL A 85 -36.03 -22.99 3.16
CA VAL A 85 -37.19 -22.94 2.27
C VAL A 85 -38.28 -22.00 2.79
N GLU A 86 -38.53 -21.98 4.11
CA GLU A 86 -39.58 -21.16 4.72
C GLU A 86 -39.17 -19.69 4.96
N ASP A 87 -37.93 -19.43 5.38
CA ASP A 87 -37.50 -18.09 5.80
C ASP A 87 -36.67 -17.33 4.74
N GLU A 88 -36.26 -17.98 3.64
CA GLU A 88 -35.28 -17.46 2.66
C GLU A 88 -33.92 -17.02 3.27
N GLN A 89 -33.62 -17.40 4.52
CA GLN A 89 -32.53 -16.80 5.32
C GLN A 89 -31.14 -17.47 5.23
N LEU A 90 -30.93 -18.40 4.29
CA LEU A 90 -29.62 -19.01 3.99
C LEU A 90 -28.94 -19.71 5.18
N ARG A 91 -29.65 -20.11 6.23
CA ARG A 91 -29.08 -20.66 7.46
C ARG A 91 -28.40 -22.01 7.23
N GLY A 92 -29.04 -22.92 6.51
CA GLY A 92 -28.48 -24.21 6.13
C GLY A 92 -27.30 -24.09 5.18
N LEU A 93 -27.42 -23.22 4.17
CA LEU A 93 -26.32 -22.88 3.27
C LEU A 93 -25.13 -22.24 3.98
N LYS A 94 -25.37 -21.30 4.91
CA LYS A 94 -24.35 -20.70 5.78
C LYS A 94 -23.64 -21.77 6.59
N TYR A 95 -24.39 -22.66 7.24
CA TYR A 95 -23.80 -23.75 8.01
C TYR A 95 -22.93 -24.65 7.13
N ALA A 96 -23.43 -25.05 5.95
CA ALA A 96 -22.74 -25.95 5.03
C ALA A 96 -21.38 -25.42 4.58
N ILE A 97 -21.25 -24.12 4.28
CA ILE A 97 -19.98 -23.54 3.83
C ILE A 97 -18.92 -23.36 4.92
N PHE A 98 -19.30 -23.50 6.20
CA PHE A 98 -18.35 -23.53 7.31
C PHE A 98 -17.89 -24.96 7.66
N LEU A 99 -18.39 -25.97 6.95
CA LEU A 99 -17.96 -27.36 7.08
C LEU A 99 -16.92 -27.74 6.01
N ASP A 100 -16.39 -28.96 6.11
CA ASP A 100 -15.50 -29.56 5.11
C ASP A 100 -16.17 -29.69 3.73
N ASP A 101 -15.36 -29.62 2.66
CA ASP A 101 -15.80 -29.60 1.26
C ASP A 101 -16.80 -30.73 0.91
N HIS A 102 -16.51 -31.96 1.33
CA HIS A 102 -17.39 -33.10 1.08
C HIS A 102 -18.76 -32.97 1.75
N MET A 103 -18.81 -32.41 2.96
CA MET A 103 -20.07 -32.20 3.67
C MET A 103 -20.85 -31.04 3.05
N ALA A 104 -20.18 -29.94 2.75
CA ALA A 104 -20.78 -28.77 2.11
C ALA A 104 -21.49 -29.16 0.80
N ILE A 105 -20.85 -30.01 0.00
CA ILE A 105 -21.41 -30.47 -1.28
C ILE A 105 -22.54 -31.46 -1.11
N SER A 106 -22.41 -32.39 -0.17
CA SER A 106 -23.49 -33.32 0.17
C SER A 106 -24.76 -32.52 0.50
N ILE A 107 -24.62 -31.47 1.30
CA ILE A 107 -25.72 -30.58 1.66
C ILE A 107 -26.21 -29.81 0.42
N MET A 108 -25.33 -29.09 -0.30
CA MET A 108 -25.73 -28.32 -1.49
C MET A 108 -26.39 -29.18 -2.58
N ASN A 109 -26.01 -30.44 -2.75
CA ASN A 109 -26.63 -31.32 -3.75
C ASN A 109 -28.05 -31.77 -3.39
N LYS A 110 -28.44 -31.66 -2.12
CA LYS A 110 -29.80 -31.99 -1.67
C LYS A 110 -30.80 -30.86 -1.88
N TYR A 111 -30.32 -29.63 -2.08
CA TYR A 111 -31.18 -28.45 -2.26
C TYR A 111 -31.61 -28.33 -3.73
N PRO A 112 -32.87 -27.92 -4.01
CA PRO A 112 -33.30 -27.58 -5.36
C PRO A 112 -32.41 -26.50 -5.97
N GLY A 113 -31.92 -26.73 -7.19
CA GLY A 113 -30.98 -25.80 -7.85
C GLY A 113 -31.55 -24.38 -8.03
N GLU A 114 -32.87 -24.24 -8.16
CA GLU A 114 -33.55 -22.95 -8.29
C GLU A 114 -33.45 -22.11 -7.00
N LEU A 115 -33.61 -22.74 -5.85
CA LEU A 115 -33.48 -22.10 -4.53
C LEU A 115 -32.01 -21.75 -4.22
N LEU A 116 -31.07 -22.61 -4.64
CA LEU A 116 -29.65 -22.28 -4.50
C LEU A 116 -29.25 -21.08 -5.35
N LYS A 117 -29.76 -20.98 -6.58
CA LYS A 117 -29.40 -19.90 -7.53
C LYS A 117 -29.71 -18.50 -7.00
N SER A 118 -30.85 -18.31 -6.33
CA SER A 118 -31.21 -17.02 -5.71
C SER A 118 -30.29 -16.63 -4.55
N CYS A 119 -29.55 -17.60 -4.01
CA CYS A 119 -28.88 -17.54 -2.73
C CYS A 119 -27.34 -17.53 -2.85
N VAL A 120 -26.79 -17.98 -3.98
CA VAL A 120 -25.36 -18.16 -4.23
C VAL A 120 -24.54 -16.86 -4.11
N ASP A 121 -25.13 -15.74 -4.56
CA ASP A 121 -24.48 -14.43 -4.61
C ASP A 121 -24.88 -13.48 -3.46
N SER A 122 -25.65 -14.00 -2.50
CA SER A 122 -26.07 -13.23 -1.33
C SER A 122 -24.86 -12.83 -0.49
N VAL A 123 -24.83 -11.55 -0.12
CA VAL A 123 -23.77 -10.99 0.72
C VAL A 123 -24.12 -11.24 2.17
N LEU A 124 -23.18 -11.83 2.89
CA LEU A 124 -23.28 -12.18 4.29
C LEU A 124 -22.40 -11.24 5.11
N ASP A 125 -22.92 -10.75 6.24
CA ASP A 125 -22.17 -9.93 7.19
C ASP A 125 -21.62 -10.80 8.33
N LEU A 126 -20.35 -10.59 8.68
CA LEU A 126 -19.70 -11.17 9.86
C LEU A 126 -19.25 -10.06 10.79
N GLU A 127 -19.65 -10.13 12.05
CA GLU A 127 -19.07 -9.29 13.11
C GLU A 127 -17.94 -10.05 13.79
N VAL A 128 -16.76 -9.44 13.90
CA VAL A 128 -15.61 -10.04 14.61
C VAL A 128 -15.05 -9.04 15.61
N ASP A 129 -14.77 -9.53 16.81
CA ASP A 129 -14.15 -8.72 17.86
C ASP A 129 -12.71 -8.36 17.49
N ARG A 130 -12.36 -7.09 17.64
CA ARG A 130 -11.02 -6.61 17.30
C ARG A 130 -10.05 -6.84 18.46
N ASP A 131 -9.07 -7.72 18.25
CA ASP A 131 -7.90 -7.79 19.13
C ASP A 131 -7.13 -6.46 19.07
N HIS A 132 -6.98 -5.80 20.22
CA HIS A 132 -6.09 -4.64 20.33
C HIS A 132 -4.63 -5.08 20.10
N PRO A 133 -3.81 -4.30 19.36
CA PRO A 133 -2.37 -4.39 19.56
C PRO A 133 -2.11 -3.93 21.00
N GLN A 134 -1.51 -4.79 21.83
CA GLN A 134 -0.92 -4.36 23.10
C GLN A 134 0.07 -3.25 22.77
N ASN A 135 -0.27 -2.01 23.11
CA ASN A 135 0.60 -0.87 22.91
C ASN A 135 1.59 -0.85 24.09
N PRO A 136 2.90 -1.13 23.92
CA PRO A 136 3.81 -1.24 25.06
C PRO A 136 4.23 0.13 25.65
N GLN A 137 3.60 1.23 25.26
CA GLN A 137 4.14 2.59 25.46
C GLN A 137 3.29 3.53 26.31
N ASN A 138 2.36 3.03 27.13
CA ASN A 138 1.73 3.91 28.12
C ASN A 138 1.45 3.19 29.45
N PRO A 139 2.40 3.19 30.41
CA PRO A 139 2.24 2.53 31.71
C PRO A 139 1.28 3.23 32.69
N GLN A 140 0.63 4.34 32.30
CA GLN A 140 -0.01 5.27 33.25
C GLN A 140 -1.54 5.29 33.25
N ASN A 141 -2.24 4.33 32.63
CA ASN A 141 -3.70 4.19 32.79
C ASN A 141 -4.11 2.73 33.02
N PRO A 142 -4.18 2.26 34.28
CA PRO A 142 -4.62 0.90 34.60
C PRO A 142 -6.15 0.68 34.54
N GLN A 143 -6.95 1.69 34.20
CA GLN A 143 -8.43 1.65 34.33
C GLN A 143 -9.19 2.25 33.13
N GLY A 144 -8.64 2.18 31.92
CA GLY A 144 -9.38 2.52 30.71
C GLY A 144 -10.22 1.33 30.24
N ALA A 145 -11.55 1.43 30.28
CA ALA A 145 -12.47 0.43 29.76
C ALA A 145 -12.02 -0.08 28.38
N GLN A 146 -11.85 -1.39 28.26
CA GLN A 146 -11.59 -2.06 26.99
C GLN A 146 -12.82 -1.85 26.10
N VAL A 147 -12.80 -0.82 25.26
CA VAL A 147 -13.83 -0.66 24.22
C VAL A 147 -13.54 -1.71 23.16
N GLN A 148 -14.18 -2.87 23.27
CA GLN A 148 -14.23 -3.87 22.20
C GLN A 148 -14.85 -3.19 20.97
N VAL A 149 -14.03 -2.87 19.98
CA VAL A 149 -14.51 -2.37 18.70
C VAL A 149 -14.83 -3.59 17.84
N ARG A 150 -16.11 -3.83 17.51
CA ARG A 150 -16.47 -4.85 16.52
C ARG A 150 -16.08 -4.38 15.12
N GLU A 151 -15.35 -5.20 14.38
CA GLU A 151 -15.13 -5.01 12.96
C GLU A 151 -16.17 -5.82 12.18
N THR A 152 -16.88 -5.18 11.26
CA THR A 152 -17.79 -5.87 10.34
C THR A 152 -17.08 -6.17 9.02
N GLY A 153 -17.29 -7.36 8.48
CA GLY A 153 -16.83 -7.77 7.16
C GLY A 153 -17.94 -8.45 6.37
N THR A 154 -17.80 -8.47 5.05
CA THR A 154 -18.80 -9.14 4.19
C THR A 154 -18.16 -10.24 3.35
N TYR A 155 -18.96 -11.20 2.88
CA TYR A 155 -18.51 -12.29 2.00
C TYR A 155 -19.68 -12.92 1.20
N THR A 156 -19.35 -13.70 0.18
CA THR A 156 -20.28 -14.62 -0.51
C THR A 156 -19.83 -16.07 -0.29
N LEU A 157 -20.64 -17.06 -0.71
CA LEU A 157 -20.26 -18.47 -0.59
C LEU A 157 -18.94 -18.77 -1.33
N LEU A 158 -18.71 -18.13 -2.49
CA LEU A 158 -17.47 -18.30 -3.27
C LEU A 158 -16.22 -17.80 -2.52
N HIS A 159 -16.35 -16.73 -1.74
CA HIS A 159 -15.26 -16.20 -0.91
C HIS A 159 -14.82 -17.20 0.16
N ILE A 160 -15.78 -17.83 0.84
CA ILE A 160 -15.51 -18.83 1.88
C ILE A 160 -14.97 -20.12 1.28
N ALA A 161 -15.56 -20.58 0.18
CA ALA A 161 -15.07 -21.76 -0.53
C ALA A 161 -13.62 -21.58 -1.01
N ALA A 162 -13.27 -20.40 -1.54
CA ALA A 162 -11.89 -20.08 -1.91
C ALA A 162 -10.95 -19.93 -0.71
N PHE A 163 -11.45 -19.40 0.41
CA PHE A 163 -10.66 -19.23 1.64
C PHE A 163 -10.32 -20.56 2.32
N ASN A 164 -11.25 -21.51 2.29
CA ASN A 164 -11.15 -22.85 2.89
C ASN A 164 -10.67 -23.93 1.91
N ASN A 165 -10.35 -23.58 0.66
CA ASN A 165 -9.90 -24.51 -0.38
C ASN A 165 -10.93 -25.63 -0.68
N MET A 166 -12.21 -25.27 -0.73
CA MET A 166 -13.32 -26.18 -0.98
C MET A 166 -13.50 -26.37 -2.50
N TYR A 167 -12.68 -27.24 -3.09
CA TYR A 167 -12.52 -27.38 -4.53
C TYR A 167 -13.80 -27.79 -5.24
N ASP A 168 -14.46 -28.82 -4.74
CA ASP A 168 -15.64 -29.37 -5.38
C ASP A 168 -16.83 -28.40 -5.14
N THR A 169 -16.83 -27.67 -4.02
CA THR A 169 -17.79 -26.59 -3.72
C THR A 169 -17.63 -25.45 -4.72
N ILE A 170 -16.41 -25.03 -5.05
CA ILE A 170 -16.15 -24.00 -6.08
C ILE A 170 -16.73 -24.44 -7.43
N ILE A 171 -16.55 -25.72 -7.81
CA ILE A 171 -17.13 -26.26 -9.04
C ILE A 171 -18.65 -26.18 -9.00
N LYS A 172 -19.27 -26.58 -7.88
CA LYS A 172 -20.72 -26.52 -7.72
C LYS A 172 -21.26 -25.09 -7.78
N LEU A 173 -20.61 -24.14 -7.10
CA LEU A 173 -20.99 -22.72 -7.11
C LEU A 173 -20.92 -22.14 -8.52
N HIS A 174 -19.91 -22.51 -9.32
CA HIS A 174 -19.86 -22.13 -10.73
C HIS A 174 -21.05 -22.67 -11.54
N GLN A 175 -21.40 -23.96 -11.37
CA GLN A 175 -22.56 -24.57 -12.04
C GLN A 175 -23.89 -23.90 -11.66
N LEU A 176 -23.96 -23.36 -10.45
CA LEU A 176 -25.10 -22.59 -9.95
C LEU A 176 -25.09 -21.13 -10.39
N GLY A 177 -24.09 -20.67 -11.15
CA GLY A 177 -24.04 -19.33 -11.72
C GLY A 177 -23.44 -18.26 -10.80
N ALA A 178 -22.58 -18.63 -9.84
CA ALA A 178 -21.93 -17.67 -8.95
C ALA A 178 -21.19 -16.56 -9.71
N GLN A 179 -21.40 -15.31 -9.30
CA GLN A 179 -20.77 -14.13 -9.86
C GLN A 179 -19.50 -13.74 -9.10
N TRP A 180 -18.59 -13.08 -9.80
CA TRP A 180 -17.40 -12.49 -9.19
C TRP A 180 -17.76 -11.20 -8.46
N ARG A 181 -17.99 -11.29 -7.15
CA ARG A 181 -18.34 -10.15 -6.29
C ARG A 181 -17.15 -9.69 -5.45
N TYR A 182 -17.18 -8.42 -5.04
CA TYR A 182 -16.19 -7.84 -4.14
C TYR A 182 -16.82 -7.57 -2.79
N CYS A 183 -16.17 -8.02 -1.72
CA CYS A 183 -16.70 -7.96 -0.37
C CYS A 183 -15.82 -7.13 0.56
N LYS A 184 -16.35 -6.64 1.68
CA LYS A 184 -15.64 -5.70 2.57
C LYS A 184 -14.79 -6.44 3.60
N ASN A 185 -13.68 -5.80 3.98
CA ASN A 185 -12.91 -6.11 5.18
C ASN A 185 -12.49 -7.60 5.33
N ILE A 186 -11.58 -8.07 4.46
CA ILE A 186 -10.99 -9.42 4.55
C ILE A 186 -10.40 -9.74 5.94
N ARG A 187 -10.00 -8.72 6.70
CA ARG A 187 -9.37 -8.90 8.01
C ARG A 187 -10.34 -9.45 9.06
N ALA A 188 -11.64 -9.24 8.89
CA ALA A 188 -12.65 -9.86 9.74
C ALA A 188 -12.64 -11.39 9.61
N LEU A 189 -12.24 -11.95 8.47
CA LEU A 189 -12.25 -13.40 8.25
C LEU A 189 -10.93 -14.10 8.60
N LEU A 190 -9.86 -13.34 8.81
CA LEU A 190 -8.53 -13.89 9.05
C LEU A 190 -8.31 -14.12 10.55
N THR A 191 -7.78 -15.29 10.91
CA THR A 191 -7.31 -15.54 12.28
C THR A 191 -6.16 -14.59 12.66
N THR A 192 -5.83 -14.48 13.94
CA THR A 192 -4.70 -13.64 14.40
C THR A 192 -3.38 -14.04 13.72
N GLU A 193 -3.12 -15.34 13.61
CA GLU A 193 -1.93 -15.88 12.93
C GLU A 193 -1.92 -15.58 11.43
N GLU A 194 -3.07 -15.68 10.76
CA GLU A 194 -3.19 -15.34 9.34
C GLU A 194 -3.04 -13.84 9.11
N ARG A 195 -3.56 -13.00 10.02
CA ARG A 195 -3.39 -11.54 9.98
C ARG A 195 -1.91 -11.16 10.12
N ASP A 196 -1.17 -11.82 11.01
CA ASP A 196 0.27 -11.58 11.18
C ASP A 196 1.10 -12.15 10.01
N THR A 197 0.69 -13.27 9.42
CA THR A 197 1.30 -13.83 8.20
C THR A 197 1.10 -12.92 7.00
N LEU A 198 -0.12 -12.37 6.83
CA LEU A 198 -0.42 -11.39 5.79
C LEU A 198 0.43 -10.13 6.01
N ALA A 199 0.51 -9.63 7.25
CA ALA A 199 1.29 -8.44 7.59
C ALA A 199 2.80 -8.63 7.34
N SER A 200 3.34 -9.82 7.56
CA SER A 200 4.76 -10.12 7.30
C SER A 200 5.05 -10.37 5.81
N SER A 201 4.15 -11.03 5.10
CA SER A 201 4.32 -11.37 3.68
C SER A 201 4.03 -10.20 2.75
N PHE A 202 3.10 -9.33 3.12
CA PHE A 202 2.65 -8.15 2.39
C PHE A 202 2.68 -6.90 3.30
N PRO A 203 3.87 -6.46 3.71
CA PRO A 203 4.04 -5.38 4.70
C PRO A 203 3.29 -4.08 4.36
N ALA A 204 3.22 -3.75 3.06
CA ALA A 204 2.60 -2.52 2.60
C ALA A 204 1.09 -2.66 2.28
N PHE A 205 0.53 -3.87 2.37
CA PHE A 205 -0.86 -4.13 1.99
C PHE A 205 -1.84 -3.33 2.85
N ARG A 206 -1.64 -3.33 4.17
CA ARG A 206 -2.55 -2.64 5.09
C ARG A 206 -2.55 -1.12 4.91
N SER A 207 -1.37 -0.52 4.69
CA SER A 207 -1.25 0.93 4.54
C SER A 207 -1.76 1.43 3.19
N MET A 208 -1.70 0.61 2.14
CA MET A 208 -2.18 0.98 0.81
C MET A 208 -3.65 0.63 0.57
N PHE A 209 -4.11 -0.50 1.12
CA PHE A 209 -5.34 -1.16 0.70
C PHE A 209 -6.23 -1.58 1.90
N GLY A 210 -6.07 -0.93 3.05
CA GLY A 210 -6.83 -1.23 4.27
C GLY A 210 -8.35 -1.14 4.12
N ASN A 211 -8.86 -0.33 3.17
CA ASN A 211 -10.29 -0.13 2.89
C ASN A 211 -10.76 -0.79 1.58
N MET A 212 -9.98 -1.73 1.04
CA MET A 212 -10.33 -2.41 -0.21
C MET A 212 -11.47 -3.41 -0.02
N ASN A 213 -12.36 -3.48 -1.00
CA ASN A 213 -13.24 -4.64 -1.15
C ASN A 213 -12.45 -5.77 -1.83
N TRP A 214 -12.35 -6.94 -1.21
CA TRP A 214 -11.56 -8.05 -1.70
C TRP A 214 -12.34 -8.96 -2.65
N ALA A 215 -11.63 -9.61 -3.56
CA ALA A 215 -12.18 -10.61 -4.47
C ALA A 215 -11.92 -12.04 -3.95
N PRO A 216 -12.66 -13.07 -4.41
CA PRO A 216 -12.55 -14.43 -3.92
C PRO A 216 -11.14 -15.05 -4.02
N ASN A 217 -10.38 -14.69 -5.05
CA ASN A 217 -9.01 -15.19 -5.22
C ASN A 217 -7.98 -14.60 -4.26
N LEU A 218 -8.25 -13.47 -3.59
CA LEU A 218 -7.24 -12.81 -2.77
C LEU A 218 -6.75 -13.73 -1.65
N ALA A 219 -7.66 -14.45 -0.99
CA ALA A 219 -7.33 -15.37 0.08
C ALA A 219 -6.40 -16.50 -0.37
N CYS A 220 -6.74 -17.21 -1.44
CA CYS A 220 -5.92 -18.32 -1.93
C CYS A 220 -4.57 -17.84 -2.50
N LEU A 221 -4.51 -16.63 -3.08
CA LEU A 221 -3.25 -16.01 -3.52
C LEU A 221 -2.32 -15.67 -2.35
N VAL A 222 -2.87 -15.16 -1.24
CA VAL A 222 -2.12 -14.89 -0.01
C VAL A 222 -1.63 -16.20 0.62
N LYS A 223 -2.49 -17.23 0.69
CA LYS A 223 -2.17 -18.57 1.20
C LYS A 223 -1.28 -19.39 0.25
N LYS A 224 -1.04 -18.91 -0.97
CA LYS A 224 -0.30 -19.58 -2.05
C LYS A 224 -0.90 -20.94 -2.45
N GLU A 225 -2.21 -21.11 -2.26
CA GLU A 225 -2.89 -22.34 -2.66
C GLU A 225 -3.08 -22.32 -4.19
N THR A 226 -2.42 -23.26 -4.87
CA THR A 226 -2.28 -23.26 -6.32
C THR A 226 -3.47 -23.88 -7.03
N TYR A 227 -4.14 -24.86 -6.42
CA TYR A 227 -5.22 -25.61 -7.04
C TYR A 227 -6.54 -24.81 -7.11
N THR A 228 -6.95 -24.19 -6.01
CA THR A 228 -7.97 -23.15 -5.92
C THR A 228 -7.70 -22.03 -6.92
N CYS A 229 -6.47 -21.52 -7.01
CA CYS A 229 -6.12 -20.50 -8.02
C CYS A 229 -6.39 -21.00 -9.45
N LYS A 230 -6.01 -22.24 -9.77
CA LYS A 230 -6.29 -22.85 -11.08
C LYS A 230 -7.78 -23.01 -11.35
N LEU A 231 -8.57 -23.44 -10.36
CA LEU A 231 -10.02 -23.56 -10.48
C LEU A 231 -10.67 -22.19 -10.73
N LEU A 232 -10.32 -21.17 -9.93
CA LEU A 232 -10.86 -19.83 -10.10
C LEU A 232 -10.45 -19.22 -11.45
N THR A 233 -9.22 -19.43 -11.91
CA THR A 233 -8.77 -19.00 -13.25
C THR A 233 -9.55 -19.71 -14.37
N LYS A 234 -9.87 -21.00 -14.20
CA LYS A 234 -10.62 -21.78 -15.19
C LYS A 234 -12.07 -21.30 -15.34
N TYR A 235 -12.73 -21.00 -14.23
CA TYR A 235 -14.16 -20.69 -14.21
C TYR A 235 -14.49 -19.20 -14.30
N TRP A 236 -13.58 -18.31 -13.88
CA TRP A 236 -13.70 -16.85 -14.00
C TRP A 236 -12.43 -16.22 -14.60
N PRO A 237 -12.03 -16.58 -15.83
CA PRO A 237 -10.74 -16.17 -16.41
C PRO A 237 -10.59 -14.66 -16.56
N GLU A 238 -11.67 -13.94 -16.88
CA GLU A 238 -11.64 -12.48 -17.05
C GLU A 238 -11.60 -11.72 -15.72
N SER A 239 -12.14 -12.31 -14.65
CA SER A 239 -12.20 -11.66 -13.34
C SER A 239 -11.01 -12.02 -12.45
N PHE A 240 -10.40 -13.18 -12.66
CA PHE A 240 -9.25 -13.67 -11.89
C PHE A 240 -8.05 -12.69 -11.85
N PRO A 241 -7.74 -11.89 -12.87
CA PRO A 241 -6.69 -10.87 -12.78
C PRO A 241 -6.92 -9.79 -11.71
N PHE A 242 -8.15 -9.63 -11.24
CA PHE A 242 -8.55 -8.58 -10.31
C PHE A 242 -8.78 -9.16 -8.91
N VAL A 243 -8.01 -8.66 -7.94
CA VAL A 243 -7.96 -9.19 -6.57
C VAL A 243 -8.68 -8.31 -5.54
N GLY A 244 -9.11 -7.12 -5.97
CA GLY A 244 -9.88 -6.23 -5.13
C GLY A 244 -10.32 -4.97 -5.85
N LYS A 245 -11.12 -4.17 -5.15
CA LYS A 245 -11.79 -2.98 -5.68
C LYS A 245 -11.80 -1.87 -4.63
N PHE A 246 -11.55 -0.65 -5.07
CA PHE A 246 -11.57 0.56 -4.25
C PHE A 246 -12.69 1.47 -4.73
N MET A 247 -13.40 2.04 -3.76
CA MET A 247 -14.31 3.16 -4.00
C MET A 247 -13.68 4.40 -3.39
N TYR A 248 -13.40 5.41 -4.22
CA TYR A 248 -12.90 6.70 -3.74
C TYR A 248 -13.94 7.79 -3.98
N PRO A 249 -14.22 8.65 -2.98
CA PRO A 249 -14.94 9.87 -3.24
C PRO A 249 -14.06 10.77 -4.12
N ASN A 250 -14.59 11.22 -5.25
CA ASN A 250 -13.93 12.25 -6.06
C ASN A 250 -14.08 13.61 -5.36
N GLY A 251 -13.25 13.87 -4.35
CA GLY A 251 -13.22 15.15 -3.64
C GLY A 251 -14.55 15.57 -2.99
N PRO A 252 -14.59 16.74 -2.33
CA PRO A 252 -15.76 17.23 -1.58
C PRO A 252 -16.82 17.91 -2.47
N LEU A 253 -16.74 17.81 -3.79
CA LEU A 253 -17.70 18.45 -4.68
C LEU A 253 -18.99 17.60 -4.78
N PRO A 254 -20.17 18.13 -4.41
CA PRO A 254 -21.44 17.42 -4.54
C PRO A 254 -21.67 17.06 -6.02
N GLY A 255 -21.95 15.78 -6.31
CA GLY A 255 -22.19 15.28 -7.66
C GLY A 255 -20.99 14.63 -8.36
N SER A 256 -19.83 14.57 -7.71
CA SER A 256 -18.66 13.90 -8.27
C SER A 256 -18.85 12.38 -8.29
N ARG A 257 -18.86 11.77 -9.49
CA ARG A 257 -18.98 10.31 -9.67
C ARG A 257 -17.95 9.57 -8.82
N VAL A 258 -18.37 8.55 -8.07
CA VAL A 258 -17.44 7.59 -7.45
C VAL A 258 -16.73 6.85 -8.58
N VAL A 259 -15.41 7.01 -8.67
CA VAL A 259 -14.61 6.23 -9.62
C VAL A 259 -14.15 4.97 -8.92
N GLU A 260 -14.49 3.84 -9.50
CA GLU A 260 -14.11 2.53 -9.01
C GLU A 260 -12.77 2.13 -9.63
N TYR A 261 -11.79 1.79 -8.79
CA TYR A 261 -10.50 1.27 -9.24
C TYR A 261 -10.34 -0.18 -8.81
N THR A 262 -9.64 -0.97 -9.61
CA THR A 262 -9.42 -2.39 -9.33
C THR A 262 -7.95 -2.66 -9.01
N MET A 263 -7.70 -3.40 -7.93
CA MET A 263 -6.40 -3.97 -7.64
C MET A 263 -6.19 -5.21 -8.53
N THR A 264 -5.04 -5.29 -9.20
CA THR A 264 -4.70 -6.43 -10.07
C THR A 264 -3.76 -7.41 -9.36
N LEU A 265 -3.59 -8.60 -9.93
CA LEU A 265 -2.56 -9.57 -9.51
C LEU A 265 -1.15 -8.95 -9.49
N VAL A 266 -0.85 -8.09 -10.47
CA VAL A 266 0.45 -7.39 -10.55
C VAL A 266 0.63 -6.48 -9.34
N HIS A 267 -0.40 -5.70 -8.97
CA HIS A 267 -0.38 -4.87 -7.78
C HIS A 267 -0.13 -5.71 -6.52
N LEU A 268 -0.86 -6.83 -6.36
CA LEU A 268 -0.70 -7.73 -5.23
C LEU A 268 0.72 -8.28 -5.10
N PHE A 269 1.28 -8.79 -6.19
CA PHE A 269 2.61 -9.36 -6.16
C PHE A 269 3.68 -8.31 -5.89
N LEU A 270 3.54 -7.08 -6.41
CA LEU A 270 4.46 -5.99 -6.10
C LEU A 270 4.51 -5.61 -4.62
N LEU A 271 3.42 -5.83 -3.88
CA LEU A 271 3.39 -5.59 -2.42
C LEU A 271 4.06 -6.69 -1.59
N ARG A 272 4.37 -7.84 -2.18
CA ARG A 272 5.06 -8.91 -1.46
C ARG A 272 6.45 -8.44 -1.04
N ALA A 273 6.94 -8.98 0.07
CA ALA A 273 8.30 -8.77 0.52
C ALA A 273 9.30 -8.96 -0.67
N PRO A 274 10.20 -7.98 -0.94
CA PRO A 274 11.00 -8.01 -2.16
C PRO A 274 11.91 -9.25 -2.21
N SER A 275 11.79 -9.99 -3.32
CA SER A 275 12.50 -11.26 -3.60
C SER A 275 12.53 -11.55 -5.11
N GLN A 276 13.39 -12.47 -5.55
CA GLN A 276 13.40 -12.93 -6.94
C GLN A 276 12.09 -13.66 -7.32
N ASP A 277 11.49 -14.41 -6.38
CA ASP A 277 10.21 -15.09 -6.59
C ASP A 277 9.09 -14.09 -6.91
N MET A 278 9.01 -12.99 -6.16
CA MET A 278 8.06 -11.93 -6.43
C MET A 278 8.23 -11.35 -7.85
N SER A 279 9.46 -11.05 -8.26
CA SER A 279 9.73 -10.47 -9.60
C SER A 279 9.33 -11.46 -10.71
N ARG A 280 9.60 -12.76 -10.50
CA ARG A 280 9.16 -13.84 -11.38
C ARG A 280 7.63 -13.91 -11.49
N LEU A 281 6.90 -13.76 -10.38
CA LEU A 281 5.43 -13.77 -10.35
C LEU A 281 4.85 -12.56 -11.07
N VAL A 282 5.39 -11.37 -10.86
CA VAL A 282 5.00 -10.16 -11.59
C VAL A 282 5.22 -10.34 -13.09
N ASN A 283 6.41 -10.79 -13.50
CA ASN A 283 6.73 -11.02 -14.91
C ASN A 283 5.84 -12.11 -15.54
N LYS A 284 5.50 -13.17 -14.78
CA LYS A 284 4.57 -14.20 -15.24
C LYS A 284 3.17 -13.62 -15.43
N ALA A 285 2.67 -12.81 -14.49
CA ALA A 285 1.38 -12.16 -14.60
C ALA A 285 1.33 -11.20 -15.79
N LEU A 286 2.36 -10.38 -16.00
CA LEU A 286 2.46 -9.45 -17.13
C LEU A 286 2.63 -10.16 -18.49
N LYS A 287 3.22 -11.35 -18.52
CA LYS A 287 3.25 -12.18 -19.75
C LYS A 287 1.88 -12.74 -20.10
N GLN A 288 1.10 -13.10 -19.10
CA GLN A 288 -0.24 -13.67 -19.28
C GLN A 288 -1.29 -12.59 -19.53
N TYR A 289 -1.14 -11.43 -18.88
CA TYR A 289 -2.06 -10.29 -18.90
C TYR A 289 -1.26 -8.98 -19.06
N PRO A 290 -0.76 -8.66 -20.26
CA PRO A 290 0.09 -7.49 -20.51
C PRO A 290 -0.57 -6.15 -20.14
N GLU A 291 -1.89 -6.05 -20.31
CA GLU A 291 -2.70 -4.87 -20.05
C GLU A 291 -2.67 -4.45 -18.57
N LEU A 292 -2.43 -5.39 -17.64
CA LEU A 292 -2.38 -5.08 -16.19
C LEU A 292 -1.26 -4.11 -15.81
N LYS A 293 -0.28 -3.89 -16.71
CA LYS A 293 0.81 -2.92 -16.51
C LYS A 293 0.29 -1.49 -16.37
N ASP A 294 -0.79 -1.17 -17.08
CA ASP A 294 -1.28 0.20 -17.25
C ASP A 294 -2.41 0.54 -16.27
N PHE A 295 -2.93 -0.44 -15.53
CA PHE A 295 -3.95 -0.20 -14.51
C PHE A 295 -3.36 0.57 -13.32
N PRO A 296 -3.99 1.66 -12.88
CA PRO A 296 -3.58 2.36 -11.67
C PRO A 296 -4.06 1.62 -10.41
N ALA A 297 -3.37 1.86 -9.29
CA ALA A 297 -3.72 1.35 -7.98
C ALA A 297 -3.88 2.49 -6.96
N THR A 298 -4.53 2.21 -5.82
CA THR A 298 -4.69 3.16 -4.69
C THR A 298 -5.51 4.41 -5.04
N GLU A 299 -5.74 5.26 -4.04
CA GLU A 299 -6.47 6.53 -4.17
C GLU A 299 -5.69 7.56 -4.98
N HIS A 300 -4.38 7.37 -5.07
CA HIS A 300 -3.49 8.27 -5.79
C HIS A 300 -3.32 7.88 -7.26
N GLN A 301 -3.91 6.76 -7.69
CA GLN A 301 -3.73 6.17 -9.01
C GLN A 301 -2.25 5.90 -9.34
N TYR A 302 -1.57 5.21 -8.44
CA TYR A 302 -0.22 4.73 -8.60
C TYR A 302 -0.11 3.73 -9.75
N SER A 303 0.77 4.03 -10.71
CA SER A 303 1.31 2.99 -11.59
C SER A 303 2.12 1.95 -10.82
N ILE A 304 2.42 0.84 -11.50
CA ILE A 304 3.27 -0.24 -10.95
C ILE A 304 4.65 0.24 -10.49
N TYR A 305 5.17 1.34 -11.06
CA TYR A 305 6.45 1.93 -10.67
C TYR A 305 6.36 2.66 -9.33
N HIS A 306 5.25 3.36 -9.07
CA HIS A 306 4.98 3.96 -7.76
C HIS A 306 4.82 2.89 -6.67
N LEU A 307 4.06 1.83 -6.97
CA LEU A 307 3.90 0.70 -6.05
C LEU A 307 5.23 0.03 -5.75
N ALA A 308 6.07 -0.19 -6.77
CA ALA A 308 7.40 -0.76 -6.57
C ALA A 308 8.30 0.13 -5.71
N VAL A 309 8.21 1.46 -5.87
CA VAL A 309 8.92 2.40 -4.99
C VAL A 309 8.44 2.28 -3.55
N GLN A 310 7.13 2.31 -3.33
CA GLN A 310 6.56 2.25 -1.99
C GLN A 310 6.78 0.88 -1.31
N ALA A 311 6.79 -0.22 -2.09
CA ALA A 311 7.15 -1.55 -1.62
C ALA A 311 8.67 -1.78 -1.50
N GLN A 312 9.50 -0.78 -1.82
CA GLN A 312 10.97 -0.86 -1.80
C GLN A 312 11.54 -1.99 -2.66
N ASN A 313 10.95 -2.16 -3.83
CA ASN A 313 11.17 -3.28 -4.71
C ASN A 313 12.16 -2.96 -5.84
N LYS A 314 13.44 -2.79 -5.45
CA LYS A 314 14.53 -2.49 -6.38
C LYS A 314 14.69 -3.56 -7.47
N THR A 315 14.49 -4.84 -7.15
CA THR A 315 14.66 -5.94 -8.11
C THR A 315 13.70 -5.80 -9.29
N PHE A 316 12.42 -5.58 -9.03
CA PHE A 316 11.46 -5.32 -10.09
C PHE A 316 11.83 -4.06 -10.89
N LEU A 317 12.24 -2.98 -10.21
CA LEU A 317 12.69 -1.76 -10.88
C LEU A 317 13.97 -1.97 -11.71
N LEU A 318 14.84 -2.91 -11.41
CA LEU A 318 15.99 -3.21 -12.28
C LEU A 318 15.55 -3.82 -13.60
N ASP A 319 14.58 -4.73 -13.54
CA ASP A 319 14.11 -5.50 -14.69
C ASP A 319 13.13 -4.71 -15.57
N ALA A 320 12.23 -3.94 -14.95
CA ALA A 320 11.09 -3.29 -15.64
C ALA A 320 11.34 -1.83 -16.05
N TRP A 321 12.48 -1.25 -15.64
CA TRP A 321 12.83 0.15 -15.93
C TRP A 321 13.42 0.42 -17.33
N PRO A 322 14.08 -0.53 -18.02
CA PRO A 322 14.51 -0.31 -19.39
C PRO A 322 13.35 0.17 -20.28
N GLY A 323 13.51 1.32 -20.93
CA GLY A 323 12.50 1.90 -21.84
C GLY A 323 11.40 2.74 -21.17
N VAL A 324 11.42 2.92 -19.85
CA VAL A 324 10.48 3.81 -19.13
C VAL A 324 10.75 5.26 -19.49
N ASN A 325 9.69 6.02 -19.77
CA ASN A 325 9.74 7.43 -20.13
C ASN A 325 8.44 8.16 -19.71
N ASP A 326 8.37 9.47 -19.97
CA ASP A 326 7.24 10.34 -19.59
C ASP A 326 5.86 9.92 -20.17
N ARG A 327 5.82 9.00 -21.16
CA ARG A 327 4.57 8.53 -21.79
C ARG A 327 3.93 7.33 -21.11
N VAL A 328 4.58 6.77 -20.08
CA VAL A 328 4.01 5.64 -19.34
C VAL A 328 2.69 6.07 -18.68
N PRO A 329 1.59 5.31 -18.85
CA PRO A 329 0.31 5.62 -18.20
C PRO A 329 0.47 5.74 -16.69
N HIS A 330 -0.11 6.79 -16.11
CA HIS A 330 -0.02 7.07 -14.67
C HIS A 330 1.43 7.12 -14.13
N PHE A 331 2.41 7.45 -14.99
CA PHE A 331 3.77 7.72 -14.53
C PHE A 331 3.83 8.94 -13.63
N VAL A 332 2.91 9.87 -13.81
CA VAL A 332 2.57 10.87 -12.82
C VAL A 332 1.21 10.50 -12.21
N ASP A 333 1.16 10.42 -10.88
CA ASP A 333 -0.04 10.10 -10.10
C ASP A 333 -1.05 11.27 -10.10
N ASN A 334 -2.22 11.10 -9.50
CA ASN A 334 -3.26 12.15 -9.51
C ASN A 334 -2.98 13.35 -8.57
N ARG A 335 -1.86 13.32 -7.84
CA ARG A 335 -1.30 14.43 -7.04
C ARG A 335 -0.16 15.13 -7.75
N GLY A 336 0.18 14.70 -8.97
CA GLY A 336 1.29 15.25 -9.73
C GLY A 336 2.64 14.67 -9.36
N TYR A 337 2.71 13.51 -8.68
CA TYR A 337 3.97 12.87 -8.29
C TYR A 337 4.40 11.84 -9.31
N ASN A 338 5.67 11.85 -9.67
CA ASN A 338 6.32 10.73 -10.35
C ASN A 338 6.98 9.76 -9.32
N PRO A 339 7.53 8.61 -9.73
CA PRO A 339 8.15 7.66 -8.80
C PRO A 339 9.31 8.23 -7.97
N LEU A 340 10.03 9.24 -8.48
CA LEU A 340 11.11 9.89 -7.73
C LEU A 340 10.57 10.74 -6.56
N HIS A 341 9.49 11.51 -6.78
CA HIS A 341 8.82 12.25 -5.71
C HIS A 341 8.40 11.31 -4.58
N LEU A 342 7.77 10.19 -4.93
CA LEU A 342 7.36 9.19 -3.96
C LEU A 342 8.57 8.58 -3.25
N ALA A 343 9.66 8.28 -3.95
CA ALA A 343 10.88 7.73 -3.35
C ALA A 343 11.49 8.66 -2.28
N PHE A 344 11.47 9.97 -2.49
CA PHE A 344 11.88 10.93 -1.47
C PHE A 344 10.97 10.88 -0.24
N ILE A 345 9.66 10.82 -0.42
CA ILE A 345 8.70 10.71 0.69
C ILE A 345 8.90 9.41 1.46
N GLU A 346 9.03 8.28 0.76
CA GLU A 346 9.23 6.97 1.38
C GLU A 346 10.57 6.87 2.11
N SER A 347 11.61 7.55 1.62
CA SER A 347 12.90 7.63 2.34
C SER A 347 12.80 8.32 3.70
N LEU A 348 11.77 9.15 3.90
CA LEU A 348 11.50 9.90 5.12
C LEU A 348 10.43 9.22 6.00
N LYS A 349 9.88 8.08 5.58
CA LYS A 349 8.96 7.30 6.43
C LYS A 349 9.78 6.38 7.33
N VAL A 350 9.90 6.73 8.62
CA VAL A 350 10.30 5.79 9.67
C VAL A 350 9.03 5.33 10.39
N ASN A 351 8.70 4.04 10.27
CA ASN A 351 7.82 3.38 11.23
C ASN A 351 8.70 2.64 12.25
N PRO A 352 8.56 2.89 13.57
CA PRO A 352 9.20 2.07 14.61
C PRO A 352 8.54 0.70 14.80
N GLY A 353 7.51 0.34 14.02
CA GLY A 353 6.81 -0.94 14.12
C GLY A 353 6.47 -1.53 12.76
N ARG A 354 6.83 -2.81 12.60
CA ARG A 354 6.39 -3.74 11.53
C ARG A 354 6.69 -3.31 10.08
N ASN A 355 7.97 -3.12 9.76
CA ASN A 355 8.50 -3.45 8.43
C ASN A 355 9.87 -4.13 8.60
N PRO A 356 10.10 -5.34 8.05
CA PRO A 356 11.40 -5.99 8.12
C PRO A 356 12.29 -5.39 7.03
N ARG A 357 12.78 -4.14 7.21
CA ARG A 357 13.97 -3.60 6.53
C ARG A 357 14.25 -2.18 7.03
N SER A 358 15.46 -2.00 7.56
CA SER A 358 16.05 -0.76 8.04
C SER A 358 16.12 0.34 6.96
N GLN A 359 16.43 1.58 7.37
CA GLN A 359 16.74 2.75 6.52
C GLN A 359 17.69 2.46 5.32
N ALA A 360 18.42 1.33 5.34
CA ALA A 360 19.24 0.87 4.24
C ALA A 360 18.43 0.53 2.97
N GLY A 361 17.19 0.06 3.08
CA GLY A 361 16.35 -0.32 1.94
C GLY A 361 15.78 0.87 1.16
N THR A 362 15.23 1.86 1.87
CA THR A 362 14.64 3.08 1.28
C THR A 362 15.66 3.92 0.53
N THR A 363 16.90 3.90 1.01
CA THR A 363 18.04 4.58 0.36
C THR A 363 18.38 3.95 -1.00
N GLN A 364 18.19 2.65 -1.20
CA GLN A 364 18.64 1.95 -2.41
C GLN A 364 17.73 2.20 -3.63
N VAL A 365 16.42 2.27 -3.43
CA VAL A 365 15.48 2.59 -4.52
C VAL A 365 15.65 4.05 -4.94
N LEU A 366 15.74 4.98 -3.97
CA LEU A 366 16.00 6.38 -4.26
C LEU A 366 17.31 6.57 -5.04
N GLN A 367 18.41 5.98 -4.58
CA GLN A 367 19.69 6.03 -5.28
C GLN A 367 19.64 5.39 -6.67
N TYR A 368 18.90 4.28 -6.81
CA TYR A 368 18.68 3.66 -8.11
C TYR A 368 18.01 4.64 -9.07
N LEU A 369 16.89 5.26 -8.67
CA LEU A 369 16.14 6.21 -9.48
C LEU A 369 16.97 7.45 -9.86
N LEU A 370 17.71 8.04 -8.92
CA LEU A 370 18.63 9.15 -9.21
C LEU A 370 19.74 8.75 -10.19
N GLY A 371 20.17 7.49 -10.16
CA GLY A 371 21.12 6.91 -11.12
C GLY A 371 20.54 6.70 -12.53
N ARG A 372 19.22 6.81 -12.72
CA ARG A 372 18.52 6.66 -14.01
C ARG A 372 18.14 7.98 -14.68
N ARG A 373 18.86 9.06 -14.37
CA ARG A 373 18.62 10.43 -14.91
C ARG A 373 17.19 10.95 -14.71
N LEU A 374 16.48 10.43 -13.70
CA LEU A 374 15.25 11.06 -13.22
C LEU A 374 15.59 12.44 -12.65
N ASN A 375 14.77 13.41 -13.02
CA ASN A 375 14.96 14.81 -12.70
C ASN A 375 14.57 15.12 -11.25
N PRO A 376 15.51 15.44 -10.35
CA PRO A 376 15.20 15.84 -8.98
C PRO A 376 14.69 17.28 -8.88
N MET A 377 14.68 18.04 -9.97
CA MET A 377 14.19 19.42 -10.04
C MET A 377 12.72 19.52 -10.44
N MET A 378 12.19 18.50 -11.12
CA MET A 378 10.82 18.51 -11.66
C MET A 378 9.84 18.82 -10.52
N PRO A 379 9.00 19.87 -10.63
CA PRO A 379 7.95 20.13 -9.66
C PRO A 379 6.86 19.06 -9.75
N GLN A 380 6.16 18.79 -8.65
CA GLN A 380 4.87 18.10 -8.74
C GLN A 380 3.93 18.90 -9.66
N THR A 381 3.17 18.21 -10.51
CA THR A 381 2.39 18.85 -11.58
C THR A 381 1.01 19.34 -11.16
N LYS A 382 0.70 19.22 -9.86
CA LYS A 382 -0.53 19.67 -9.24
C LYS A 382 -0.20 20.54 -8.03
N ALA A 383 -1.08 21.45 -7.62
CA ALA A 383 -0.88 22.22 -6.39
C ALA A 383 -0.61 21.29 -5.19
N PRO A 384 0.36 21.60 -4.30
CA PRO A 384 1.10 22.86 -4.19
C PRO A 384 2.39 23.07 -5.04
N TYR A 385 2.67 22.30 -6.10
CA TYR A 385 3.86 22.50 -6.97
C TYR A 385 5.23 22.42 -6.29
N LYS A 386 5.36 21.64 -5.21
CA LYS A 386 6.64 21.35 -4.55
C LYS A 386 7.61 20.59 -5.47
N THR A 387 8.85 21.05 -5.48
CA THR A 387 9.97 20.26 -5.98
C THR A 387 10.35 19.19 -4.95
N PRO A 388 11.03 18.10 -5.35
CA PRO A 388 11.55 17.09 -4.44
C PRO A 388 12.35 17.67 -3.25
N LEU A 389 13.14 18.71 -3.49
CA LEU A 389 13.88 19.38 -2.42
C LEU A 389 12.95 20.03 -1.38
N LEU A 390 11.87 20.68 -1.82
CA LEU A 390 10.84 21.23 -0.93
C LEU A 390 10.10 20.13 -0.15
N MET A 391 9.86 18.98 -0.78
CA MET A 391 9.25 17.82 -0.09
C MET A 391 10.13 17.32 1.05
N VAL A 392 11.45 17.23 0.84
CA VAL A 392 12.41 16.86 1.88
C VAL A 392 12.50 17.96 2.95
N ALA A 393 12.59 19.23 2.55
CA ALA A 393 12.69 20.36 3.47
C ALA A 393 11.48 20.49 4.40
N ARG A 394 10.26 20.20 3.91
CA ARG A 394 9.05 20.17 4.75
C ARG A 394 9.19 19.24 5.96
N ASN A 395 9.89 18.10 5.80
CA ASN A 395 10.08 17.13 6.87
C ASN A 395 11.07 17.60 7.96
N VAL A 396 11.88 18.63 7.69
CA VAL A 396 12.72 19.30 8.71
C VAL A 396 11.86 19.83 9.86
N ILE A 397 10.66 20.35 9.56
CA ILE A 397 9.73 20.84 10.59
C ILE A 397 9.05 19.68 11.32
N ILE A 398 8.77 18.58 10.61
CA ILE A 398 7.95 17.47 11.12
C ILE A 398 8.77 16.57 12.05
N ASP A 399 9.95 16.13 11.62
CA ASP A 399 10.74 15.13 12.34
C ASP A 399 12.25 15.28 12.10
N TRP A 400 12.82 16.42 12.50
CA TRP A 400 14.27 16.61 12.43
C TRP A 400 15.02 15.67 13.38
N ASN A 401 14.50 15.40 14.58
CA ASN A 401 15.21 14.61 15.59
C ASN A 401 15.35 13.14 15.19
N GLY A 402 14.30 12.54 14.60
CA GLY A 402 14.34 11.16 14.14
C GLY A 402 15.10 10.98 12.82
N GLN A 403 15.18 12.03 11.98
CA GLN A 403 15.57 11.87 10.58
C GLN A 403 16.64 12.84 10.06
N ASN A 404 17.29 13.62 10.93
CA ASN A 404 18.28 14.63 10.52
C ASN A 404 19.33 14.11 9.52
N ARG A 405 19.83 12.88 9.70
CA ARG A 405 20.85 12.27 8.85
C ARG A 405 20.31 12.01 7.44
N VAL A 406 19.10 11.49 7.35
CA VAL A 406 18.44 11.16 6.07
C VAL A 406 18.06 12.45 5.34
N ILE A 407 17.48 13.41 6.06
CA ILE A 407 17.11 14.72 5.51
C ILE A 407 18.34 15.44 4.95
N LYS A 408 19.44 15.52 5.73
CA LYS A 408 20.69 16.14 5.27
C LYS A 408 21.23 15.44 4.02
N LYS A 409 21.32 14.11 4.04
CA LYS A 409 21.82 13.34 2.90
C LYS A 409 20.96 13.55 1.65
N ASN A 410 19.63 13.52 1.77
CA ASN A 410 18.75 13.72 0.63
C ASN A 410 18.88 15.14 0.04
N ILE A 411 19.04 16.16 0.90
CA ILE A 411 19.31 17.54 0.44
C ILE A 411 20.62 17.59 -0.34
N GLU A 412 21.68 16.97 0.17
CA GLU A 412 23.00 16.92 -0.48
C GLU A 412 22.96 16.16 -1.82
N ASP A 413 22.29 15.01 -1.85
CA ASP A 413 22.13 14.16 -3.04
C ASP A 413 21.32 14.91 -4.13
N ILE A 414 20.22 15.58 -3.74
CA ILE A 414 19.44 16.43 -4.66
C ILE A 414 20.30 17.57 -5.18
N ALA A 415 20.85 18.41 -4.29
CA ALA A 415 21.58 19.61 -4.70
C ALA A 415 22.79 19.30 -5.59
N SER A 416 23.49 18.19 -5.31
CA SER A 416 24.59 17.71 -6.16
C SER A 416 24.10 17.27 -7.55
N ALA A 417 22.95 16.58 -7.61
CA ALA A 417 22.36 16.17 -8.88
C ALA A 417 21.87 17.38 -9.70
N GLU A 418 21.19 18.36 -9.07
CA GLU A 418 20.77 19.59 -9.75
C GLU A 418 21.95 20.37 -10.32
N ARG A 419 23.01 20.56 -9.52
CA ARG A 419 24.25 21.21 -9.96
C ARG A 419 24.87 20.49 -11.15
N ARG A 420 24.94 19.16 -11.11
CA ARG A 420 25.49 18.37 -12.23
C ARG A 420 24.67 18.57 -13.50
N PHE A 421 23.34 18.50 -13.42
CA PHE A 421 22.47 18.63 -14.59
C PHE A 421 22.48 20.06 -15.15
N THR A 422 22.34 21.07 -14.32
CA THR A 422 22.41 22.49 -14.73
C THR A 422 23.75 22.83 -15.39
N ASN A 423 24.89 22.42 -14.79
CA ASN A 423 26.21 22.64 -15.38
C ASN A 423 26.36 21.98 -16.75
N ALA A 424 25.87 20.74 -16.90
CA ALA A 424 25.92 20.03 -18.19
C ALA A 424 25.14 20.76 -19.29
N TRP A 425 24.05 21.42 -18.91
CA TRP A 425 23.19 22.19 -19.79
C TRP A 425 23.54 23.70 -19.86
N GLY A 426 24.60 24.15 -19.18
CA GLY A 426 25.06 25.54 -19.21
C GLY A 426 24.19 26.54 -18.42
N PHE A 427 23.35 26.07 -17.50
CA PHE A 427 22.51 26.94 -16.67
C PHE A 427 23.19 27.36 -15.37
N GLY A 428 22.94 28.60 -14.94
CA GLY A 428 23.40 29.13 -13.66
C GLY A 428 22.54 28.70 -12.45
N PRO A 429 22.96 29.06 -11.23
CA PRO A 429 22.30 28.64 -9.97
C PRO A 429 20.87 29.16 -9.78
N VAL A 430 20.45 30.14 -10.58
CA VAL A 430 19.08 30.69 -10.59
C VAL A 430 18.04 29.64 -10.99
N VAL A 431 18.45 28.58 -11.69
CA VAL A 431 17.54 27.50 -12.12
C VAL A 431 17.32 26.45 -11.03
N TYR A 432 18.10 26.45 -9.94
CA TYR A 432 17.99 25.47 -8.87
C TYR A 432 16.64 25.49 -8.16
N SER A 433 16.17 24.31 -7.77
CA SER A 433 14.88 24.15 -7.10
C SER A 433 14.84 24.81 -5.73
N MET A 434 16.00 25.02 -5.09
CA MET A 434 16.11 25.71 -3.80
C MET A 434 15.66 27.18 -3.85
N ASN A 435 15.69 27.79 -5.04
CA ASN A 435 15.27 29.17 -5.31
C ASN A 435 13.86 29.25 -5.89
N ARG A 436 13.04 28.22 -5.67
CA ARG A 436 11.63 28.17 -6.08
C ARG A 436 10.74 27.94 -4.85
N PRO A 437 9.68 28.75 -4.65
CA PRO A 437 8.69 28.48 -3.64
C PRO A 437 7.62 27.50 -4.14
N ASP A 438 6.91 26.85 -3.22
CA ASP A 438 5.61 26.22 -3.50
C ASP A 438 4.50 27.28 -3.64
N CYS A 439 3.27 26.92 -4.04
CA CYS A 439 2.18 27.92 -4.12
C CYS A 439 1.72 28.48 -2.78
N ASN A 440 2.18 27.92 -1.66
CA ASN A 440 1.99 28.50 -0.34
C ASN A 440 3.09 29.51 0.04
N GLY A 441 4.04 29.79 -0.86
CA GLY A 441 5.18 30.68 -0.61
C GLY A 441 6.26 30.07 0.29
N ASN A 442 6.32 28.74 0.45
CA ASN A 442 7.39 28.10 1.21
C ASN A 442 8.59 27.79 0.31
N THR A 443 9.77 28.25 0.74
CA THR A 443 11.07 27.87 0.20
C THR A 443 11.76 26.87 1.13
N VAL A 444 12.86 26.27 0.66
CA VAL A 444 13.70 25.37 1.48
C VAL A 444 14.21 26.10 2.73
N LEU A 445 14.76 27.30 2.56
CA LEU A 445 15.26 28.14 3.65
C LEU A 445 14.15 28.50 4.64
N ARG A 446 12.92 28.75 4.15
CA ARG A 446 11.77 29.05 5.00
C ARG A 446 11.34 27.85 5.83
N TYR A 447 11.35 26.63 5.29
CA TYR A 447 11.08 25.44 6.10
C TYR A 447 12.13 25.25 7.20
N ILE A 448 13.41 25.44 6.88
CA ILE A 448 14.50 25.37 7.88
C ILE A 448 14.36 26.47 8.93
N THR A 449 14.03 27.70 8.51
CA THR A 449 13.81 28.86 9.41
C THR A 449 12.68 28.58 10.39
N LYS A 450 11.52 28.13 9.91
CA LYS A 450 10.39 27.73 10.76
C LYS A 450 10.80 26.63 11.74
N ALA A 451 11.57 25.65 11.30
CA ALA A 451 12.07 24.59 12.17
C ALA A 451 12.98 25.14 13.28
N ILE A 452 13.93 26.04 12.95
CA ILE A 452 14.83 26.69 13.92
C ILE A 452 14.04 27.47 14.98
N ILE A 453 13.07 28.29 14.54
CA ILE A 453 12.26 29.12 15.42
C ILE A 453 11.49 28.25 16.41
N ASN A 454 10.81 27.22 15.90
CA ASN A 454 9.98 26.30 16.67
C ASN A 454 10.77 25.22 17.43
N TYR A 455 12.11 25.24 17.42
CA TYR A 455 12.94 24.17 17.97
C TYR A 455 13.14 24.26 19.49
N HIS A 456 12.38 23.52 20.29
CA HIS A 456 12.38 23.68 21.75
C HIS A 456 13.30 22.72 22.55
N VAL A 457 14.25 22.02 21.92
CA VAL A 457 15.08 20.99 22.60
C VAL A 457 16.35 21.58 23.24
N ALA A 458 16.79 21.01 24.37
CA ALA A 458 17.96 21.41 25.16
C ALA A 458 19.30 21.46 24.38
N SER A 459 19.44 20.69 23.30
CA SER A 459 20.62 20.68 22.42
C SER A 459 20.71 21.89 21.46
N GLY A 460 19.66 22.71 21.38
CA GLY A 460 19.61 23.94 20.59
C GLY A 460 19.50 23.73 19.07
N SER A 461 19.37 24.82 18.33
CA SER A 461 19.15 24.86 16.87
C SER A 461 20.42 24.80 16.03
N LYS A 462 21.61 24.62 16.63
CA LYS A 462 22.91 24.68 15.93
C LYS A 462 23.00 23.79 14.68
N PRO A 463 22.54 22.53 14.68
CA PRO A 463 22.61 21.71 13.47
C PRO A 463 21.74 22.21 12.32
N LEU A 464 20.60 22.85 12.63
CA LEU A 464 19.70 23.46 11.65
C LEU A 464 20.26 24.80 11.15
N GLU A 465 20.86 25.60 12.02
CA GLU A 465 21.59 26.82 11.66
C GLU A 465 22.76 26.51 10.71
N ASN A 466 23.51 25.43 10.97
CA ASN A 466 24.57 24.97 10.07
C ASN A 466 24.00 24.54 8.71
N LEU A 467 22.88 23.82 8.68
CA LEU A 467 22.21 23.47 7.42
C LEU A 467 21.74 24.73 6.68
N PHE A 468 21.14 25.69 7.39
CA PHE A 468 20.71 26.97 6.84
C PHE A 468 21.87 27.72 6.19
N SER A 469 22.99 27.85 6.91
CA SER A 469 24.20 28.49 6.40
C SER A 469 24.70 27.81 5.12
N ARG A 470 24.81 26.48 5.11
CA ARG A 470 25.25 25.71 3.93
C ARG A 470 24.32 25.88 2.74
N MET A 471 23.00 25.93 2.96
CA MET A 471 22.04 26.19 1.87
C MET A 471 22.33 27.52 1.16
N VAL A 472 22.69 28.57 1.90
CA VAL A 472 23.02 29.88 1.33
C VAL A 472 24.42 29.86 0.70
N THR A 473 25.44 29.44 1.45
CA THR A 473 26.85 29.61 1.05
C THR A 473 27.35 28.56 0.06
N GLU A 474 26.99 27.29 0.25
CA GLU A 474 27.47 26.19 -0.60
C GLU A 474 26.53 25.94 -1.76
N TYR A 475 25.22 26.07 -1.56
CA TYR A 475 24.21 25.66 -2.54
C TYR A 475 23.62 26.83 -3.33
N GLY A 476 23.74 28.08 -2.85
CA GLY A 476 23.28 29.28 -3.56
C GLY A 476 21.78 29.56 -3.38
N ALA A 477 21.22 29.19 -2.23
CA ALA A 477 19.84 29.55 -1.89
C ALA A 477 19.74 31.05 -1.57
N ASP A 478 18.79 31.72 -2.21
CA ASP A 478 18.55 33.15 -2.04
C ASP A 478 17.75 33.39 -0.74
N ILE A 479 18.43 33.98 0.24
CA ILE A 479 17.86 34.35 1.55
C ILE A 479 16.80 35.46 1.44
N ASN A 480 16.82 36.24 0.35
CA ASN A 480 15.95 37.39 0.11
C ASN A 480 14.93 37.15 -1.00
N LEU A 481 14.70 35.88 -1.40
CA LEU A 481 13.75 35.53 -2.45
C LEU A 481 12.36 36.10 -2.15
N ASP A 482 11.89 36.99 -3.02
CA ASP A 482 10.56 37.59 -2.90
C ASP A 482 9.47 36.63 -3.38
N VAL A 483 9.04 35.79 -2.45
CA VAL A 483 7.99 34.80 -2.68
C VAL A 483 6.60 35.41 -2.88
N ASN A 484 6.36 36.68 -2.53
CA ASN A 484 5.03 37.29 -2.67
C ASN A 484 4.72 37.73 -4.10
N THR A 485 5.75 37.82 -4.97
CA THR A 485 5.59 38.05 -6.41
C THR A 485 5.15 36.82 -7.20
N PHE A 486 5.23 35.62 -6.60
CA PHE A 486 4.87 34.37 -7.28
C PHE A 486 3.34 34.23 -7.40
N PRO A 487 2.81 33.99 -8.62
CA PRO A 487 1.38 33.74 -8.85
C PRO A 487 0.86 32.57 -8.02
N THR A 488 -0.37 32.64 -7.53
CA THR A 488 -0.98 31.61 -6.67
C THR A 488 -2.40 31.27 -7.13
N PRO A 489 -2.84 30.00 -7.08
CA PRO A 489 -4.20 29.63 -7.46
C PRO A 489 -5.27 30.07 -6.43
N TYR A 490 -4.87 30.44 -5.21
CA TYR A 490 -5.78 30.90 -4.15
C TYR A 490 -5.18 32.06 -3.36
N ASN A 491 -6.07 32.84 -2.72
CA ASN A 491 -5.66 33.89 -1.78
C ASN A 491 -4.84 33.26 -0.65
N ARG A 492 -3.66 33.81 -0.36
CA ARG A 492 -2.82 33.34 0.74
C ARG A 492 -2.33 34.50 1.61
N PRO A 493 -2.03 34.25 2.89
CA PRO A 493 -1.44 35.26 3.76
C PRO A 493 -0.13 35.82 3.21
N TYR A 494 0.20 37.05 3.61
CA TYR A 494 1.49 37.63 3.33
C TYR A 494 2.61 36.77 3.90
N ILE A 495 3.67 36.59 3.13
CA ILE A 495 4.78 35.72 3.50
C ILE A 495 5.98 36.59 3.86
N HIS A 496 6.24 36.70 5.17
CA HIS A 496 7.32 37.54 5.72
C HIS A 496 8.73 37.19 5.22
N SER A 497 9.67 38.14 5.25
CA SER A 497 11.07 37.83 4.92
C SER A 497 11.70 36.96 6.01
N ILE A 498 12.80 36.26 5.68
CA ILE A 498 13.55 35.47 6.67
C ILE A 498 14.12 36.38 7.77
N GLN A 499 14.54 37.60 7.43
CA GLN A 499 14.97 38.61 8.39
C GLN A 499 13.86 38.92 9.40
N TRP A 500 12.65 39.22 8.91
CA TRP A 500 11.51 39.52 9.77
C TRP A 500 11.19 38.34 10.70
N MET A 501 11.18 37.11 10.17
CA MET A 501 10.92 35.91 10.95
C MET A 501 11.99 35.68 12.03
N ALA A 502 13.26 35.90 11.71
CA ALA A 502 14.35 35.79 12.66
C ALA A 502 14.24 36.83 13.77
N ASP A 503 14.02 38.10 13.44
CA ASP A 503 13.95 39.19 14.41
C ASP A 503 12.77 39.07 15.37
N ASN A 504 11.64 38.57 14.89
CA ASN A 504 10.45 38.33 15.70
C ASN A 504 10.49 36.99 16.47
N SER A 505 11.55 36.19 16.33
CA SER A 505 11.69 34.95 17.09
C SER A 505 12.23 35.17 18.51
N THR A 506 11.66 34.45 19.48
CA THR A 506 12.06 34.50 20.90
C THR A 506 13.30 33.63 21.15
N GLY A 507 14.32 34.17 21.83
CA GLY A 507 15.46 33.37 22.32
C GLY A 507 16.46 32.87 21.27
N ARG A 508 16.40 33.36 20.01
CA ARG A 508 17.25 32.88 18.89
C ARG A 508 18.37 33.86 18.49
N ARG A 509 19.09 34.44 19.46
CA ARG A 509 20.12 35.47 19.17
C ARG A 509 21.14 35.04 18.11
N ARG A 510 21.63 33.80 18.18
CA ARG A 510 22.58 33.25 17.19
C ARG A 510 22.02 33.21 15.77
N PHE A 511 20.77 32.77 15.62
CA PHE A 511 20.13 32.71 14.31
C PHE A 511 19.88 34.11 13.73
N LYS A 512 19.49 35.09 14.57
CA LYS A 512 19.35 36.50 14.14
C LYS A 512 20.66 37.07 13.57
N VAL A 513 21.76 36.83 14.28
CA VAL A 513 23.10 37.22 13.84
C VAL A 513 23.45 36.51 12.52
N LEU A 514 23.26 35.19 12.44
CA LEU A 514 23.52 34.42 11.23
C LEU A 514 22.75 34.94 10.01
N VAL A 515 21.45 35.24 10.14
CA VAL A 515 20.64 35.78 9.04
C VAL A 515 21.16 37.15 8.60
N SER A 516 21.55 38.00 9.54
CA SER A 516 22.11 39.33 9.24
C SER A 516 23.48 39.22 8.54
N GLU A 517 24.36 38.34 9.01
CA GLU A 517 25.68 38.07 8.41
C GLU A 517 25.57 37.49 7.00
N LEU A 518 24.55 36.68 6.74
CA LEU A 518 24.24 36.15 5.41
C LEU A 518 23.50 37.16 4.51
N GLY A 519 23.29 38.40 4.99
CA GLY A 519 22.72 39.49 4.19
C GLY A 519 21.20 39.46 4.07
N GLY A 520 20.49 38.87 5.04
CA GLY A 520 19.03 38.91 5.13
C GLY A 520 18.50 40.35 5.23
N ARG A 521 17.38 40.61 4.55
CA ARG A 521 16.76 41.94 4.50
C ARG A 521 15.26 41.86 4.75
N PHE A 522 14.71 42.94 5.27
CA PHE A 522 13.26 43.13 5.27
C PHE A 522 12.77 43.31 3.84
N HIS A 523 11.61 42.74 3.54
CA HIS A 523 10.92 43.03 2.30
C HIS A 523 10.44 44.48 2.30
N ALA A 524 10.36 45.13 1.13
CA ALA A 524 9.98 46.54 1.02
C ALA A 524 8.62 46.85 1.70
N ALA A 525 7.65 45.93 1.58
CA ALA A 525 6.36 46.05 2.23
C ALA A 525 6.42 45.95 3.77
N GLU A 526 7.43 45.26 4.33
CA GLU A 526 7.63 45.18 5.79
C GLU A 526 8.24 46.48 6.32
N VAL A 527 9.20 47.05 5.59
CA VAL A 527 9.80 48.35 5.92
C VAL A 527 8.75 49.46 5.90
N ALA A 528 7.86 49.43 4.90
CA ALA A 528 6.79 50.40 4.74
C ALA A 528 5.56 50.15 5.64
N GLY A 529 5.49 49.02 6.36
CA GLY A 529 4.31 48.62 7.12
C GLY A 529 3.06 48.35 6.26
N ALA A 530 3.25 48.05 4.97
CA ALA A 530 2.20 47.93 3.96
C ALA A 530 2.01 46.48 3.45
N TYR A 531 2.39 45.48 4.24
CA TYR A 531 2.26 44.08 3.85
C TYR A 531 0.79 43.65 3.80
N ALA A 532 0.39 42.98 2.70
CA ALA A 532 -0.98 42.56 2.44
C ALA A 532 -1.02 41.11 1.91
N PRO A 533 -2.16 40.39 2.06
CA PRO A 533 -2.31 39.05 1.50
C PRO A 533 -2.03 39.00 0.00
N THR A 534 -1.43 37.89 -0.47
CA THR A 534 -1.26 37.64 -1.91
C THR A 534 -2.58 37.15 -2.49
N VAL A 535 -3.15 37.91 -3.44
CA VAL A 535 -4.41 37.59 -4.09
C VAL A 535 -4.22 36.46 -5.11
N ALA A 536 -5.24 35.60 -5.26
CA ALA A 536 -5.31 34.59 -6.30
C ALA A 536 -5.11 35.22 -7.68
N THR A 537 -4.33 34.56 -8.54
CA THR A 537 -4.12 35.01 -9.91
C THR A 537 -5.36 34.71 -10.73
N ALA A 538 -5.96 35.73 -11.34
CA ALA A 538 -7.28 35.64 -12.01
C ALA A 538 -7.35 34.57 -13.12
N ASN A 539 -6.25 34.33 -13.82
CA ASN A 539 -6.14 33.35 -14.91
C ASN A 539 -5.07 32.30 -14.59
N PHE A 540 -5.07 31.78 -13.36
CA PHE A 540 -4.17 30.69 -13.01
C PHE A 540 -4.49 29.45 -13.86
N ILE A 541 -3.47 28.77 -14.36
CA ILE A 541 -3.64 27.59 -15.22
C ILE A 541 -4.12 26.42 -14.37
N ASP A 542 -5.24 25.80 -14.76
CA ASP A 542 -5.82 24.68 -14.03
C ASP A 542 -4.91 23.43 -14.04
N ASP A 543 -4.99 22.68 -12.94
CA ASP A 543 -4.25 21.42 -12.79
C ASP A 543 -4.86 20.31 -13.66
N GLU A 544 -4.03 19.71 -14.52
CA GLU A 544 -4.39 18.50 -15.25
C GLU A 544 -3.99 17.24 -14.48
N PRO A 545 -4.89 16.26 -14.26
CA PRO A 545 -4.53 15.00 -13.62
C PRO A 545 -3.55 14.22 -14.49
N HIS A 546 -2.53 13.61 -13.88
CA HIS A 546 -1.50 12.82 -14.57
C HIS A 546 -0.66 13.60 -15.58
N ALA A 547 -0.67 14.94 -15.54
CA ALA A 547 0.16 15.75 -16.41
C ALA A 547 1.64 15.35 -16.25
N PRO A 548 2.35 14.98 -17.33
CA PRO A 548 3.73 14.51 -17.26
C PRO A 548 4.72 15.61 -16.86
N TYR A 549 4.33 16.87 -17.05
CA TYR A 549 5.04 18.07 -16.62
C TYR A 549 4.07 19.26 -16.64
N LEU A 550 4.44 20.35 -15.95
CA LEU A 550 3.64 21.58 -15.94
C LEU A 550 3.63 22.24 -17.34
N PRO A 551 2.53 22.85 -17.81
CA PRO A 551 2.51 23.57 -19.08
C PRO A 551 3.61 24.65 -19.16
N HIS A 552 4.13 24.95 -20.36
CA HIS A 552 5.26 25.88 -20.54
C HIS A 552 5.01 27.30 -19.99
N GLY A 553 3.74 27.73 -19.92
CA GLY A 553 3.35 29.02 -19.34
C GLY A 553 3.01 28.98 -17.85
N HIS A 554 3.12 27.82 -17.21
CA HIS A 554 2.79 27.68 -15.79
C HIS A 554 3.85 28.38 -14.91
N PRO A 555 3.45 29.18 -13.91
CA PRO A 555 4.39 30.00 -13.12
C PRO A 555 5.41 29.18 -12.31
N TYR A 556 5.09 27.91 -12.05
CA TYR A 556 5.97 26.97 -11.36
C TYR A 556 6.73 26.02 -12.30
N ALA A 557 6.52 26.10 -13.62
CA ALA A 557 7.28 25.30 -14.57
C ALA A 557 8.76 25.73 -14.57
N LEU A 558 9.66 24.75 -14.62
CA LEU A 558 11.09 25.03 -14.78
C LEU A 558 11.44 25.20 -16.25
N ALA A 559 12.56 25.88 -16.51
CA ALA A 559 13.09 26.00 -17.86
C ALA A 559 13.40 24.59 -18.45
N PRO A 560 13.10 24.33 -19.74
CA PRO A 560 13.51 23.09 -20.39
C PRO A 560 15.03 22.88 -20.26
N PRO A 561 15.50 21.64 -19.98
CA PRO A 561 14.74 20.39 -19.89
C PRO A 561 14.19 20.07 -18.48
N PHE A 562 14.42 20.92 -17.47
CA PHE A 562 14.20 20.59 -16.06
C PHE A 562 12.74 20.52 -15.62
N ASN A 563 11.79 20.72 -16.53
CA ASN A 563 10.38 20.54 -16.25
C ASN A 563 9.89 19.09 -16.41
N ARG A 564 10.66 18.23 -17.09
CA ARG A 564 10.28 16.84 -17.39
C ARG A 564 10.81 15.86 -16.34
N ALA A 565 10.21 14.67 -16.24
CA ALA A 565 10.68 13.66 -15.30
C ALA A 565 12.02 13.05 -15.72
N PHE A 566 12.29 12.96 -17.04
CA PHE A 566 13.56 12.47 -17.57
C PHE A 566 14.38 13.61 -18.19
N ILE A 567 15.60 13.79 -17.69
CA ILE A 567 16.55 14.75 -18.28
C ILE A 567 17.30 14.06 -19.41
N GLN A 568 17.13 14.58 -20.63
CA GLN A 568 17.94 14.16 -21.77
C GLN A 568 19.42 14.50 -21.55
N ARG A 569 20.32 13.82 -22.25
CA ARG A 569 21.74 14.19 -22.24
C ARG A 569 21.88 15.60 -22.82
N SER A 570 22.70 16.41 -22.17
CA SER A 570 23.07 17.70 -22.76
C SER A 570 23.88 17.48 -24.06
N PRO A 571 23.90 18.44 -24.99
CA PRO A 571 24.72 18.33 -26.21
C PRO A 571 26.20 18.05 -25.91
N SER A 572 26.72 18.60 -24.81
CA SER A 572 28.11 18.38 -24.38
C SER A 572 28.35 16.95 -23.90
N GLU A 573 27.41 16.38 -23.13
CA GLU A 573 27.46 14.98 -22.70
C GLU A 573 27.27 14.01 -23.86
N GLU A 574 26.40 14.34 -24.82
CA GLU A 574 26.20 13.53 -26.03
C GLU A 574 27.48 13.49 -26.86
N THR A 575 28.10 14.65 -27.07
CA THR A 575 29.38 14.75 -27.80
C THR A 575 30.48 13.93 -27.11
N ARG A 576 30.61 14.07 -25.79
CA ARG A 576 31.57 13.27 -25.00
C ARG A 576 31.28 11.77 -25.10
N PHE A 577 30.02 11.39 -24.96
CA PHE A 577 29.62 9.98 -25.06
C PHE A 577 29.90 9.40 -26.45
N GLN A 578 29.61 10.15 -27.52
CA GLN A 578 29.91 9.74 -28.90
C GLN A 578 31.43 9.59 -29.11
N ALA A 579 32.23 10.49 -28.56
CA ALA A 579 33.69 10.38 -28.57
C ALA A 579 34.17 9.14 -27.81
N ASP A 580 33.67 8.90 -26.60
CA ASP A 580 34.02 7.72 -25.78
C ASP A 580 33.63 6.40 -26.44
N VAL A 581 32.47 6.36 -27.10
CA VAL A 581 32.02 5.21 -27.88
C VAL A 581 32.93 4.99 -29.09
N SER A 582 33.34 6.06 -29.78
CA SER A 582 34.25 5.96 -30.93
C SER A 582 35.63 5.45 -30.52
N ILE A 583 36.17 5.94 -29.39
CA ILE A 583 37.43 5.46 -28.81
C ILE A 583 37.29 4.00 -28.38
N SER A 584 36.21 3.65 -27.68
CA SER A 584 35.94 2.28 -27.25
C SER A 584 35.78 1.32 -28.44
N ARG A 585 35.15 1.77 -29.53
CA ARG A 585 35.03 1.02 -30.78
C ARG A 585 36.39 0.71 -31.36
N ALA A 586 37.23 1.74 -31.52
CA ALA A 586 38.58 1.59 -32.07
C ALA A 586 39.42 0.62 -31.22
N ALA A 587 39.40 0.77 -29.89
CA ALA A 587 40.12 -0.12 -28.98
C ALA A 587 39.62 -1.58 -29.08
N PHE A 588 38.31 -1.79 -29.21
CA PHE A 588 37.73 -3.13 -29.32
C PHE A 588 38.01 -3.80 -30.66
N VAL A 589 37.97 -3.05 -31.78
CA VAL A 589 38.40 -3.55 -33.11
C VAL A 589 39.86 -3.99 -33.06
N THR A 590 40.75 -3.15 -32.52
CA THR A 590 42.17 -3.47 -32.41
C THR A 590 42.41 -4.73 -31.60
N ALA A 591 41.69 -4.92 -30.48
CA ALA A 591 41.80 -6.14 -29.68
C ALA A 591 41.37 -7.39 -30.45
N LEU A 592 40.24 -7.34 -31.15
CA LEU A 592 39.75 -8.49 -31.94
C LEU A 592 40.71 -8.86 -33.08
N VAL A 593 41.31 -7.88 -33.74
CA VAL A 593 42.30 -8.11 -34.80
C VAL A 593 43.58 -8.73 -34.23
N GLN A 594 44.01 -8.29 -33.03
CA GLN A 594 45.14 -8.91 -32.32
C GLN A 594 44.85 -10.36 -31.92
N ASP A 595 43.59 -10.68 -31.63
CA ASP A 595 43.12 -12.04 -31.32
C ASP A 595 42.89 -12.91 -32.58
N GLY A 596 43.26 -12.42 -33.77
CA GLY A 596 43.24 -13.17 -35.03
C GLY A 596 41.93 -13.10 -35.82
N VAL A 597 40.99 -12.24 -35.44
CA VAL A 597 39.76 -11.97 -36.20
C VAL A 597 40.07 -11.09 -37.40
N SER A 598 39.44 -11.36 -38.55
CA SER A 598 39.60 -10.51 -39.74
C SER A 598 39.11 -9.08 -39.49
N GLN A 599 39.71 -8.09 -40.17
CA GLN A 599 39.35 -6.67 -39.99
C GLN A 599 37.84 -6.42 -40.21
N GLU A 600 37.24 -7.03 -41.23
CA GLU A 600 35.81 -6.89 -41.54
C GLU A 600 34.91 -7.49 -40.44
N GLU A 601 35.25 -8.69 -39.93
CA GLU A 601 34.51 -9.31 -38.84
C GLU A 601 34.68 -8.58 -37.51
N ALA A 602 35.88 -8.05 -37.23
CA ALA A 602 36.16 -7.25 -36.05
C ALA A 602 35.36 -5.94 -36.06
N GLU A 603 35.29 -5.27 -37.22
CA GLU A 603 34.48 -4.06 -37.40
C GLU A 603 32.98 -4.32 -37.30
N ALA A 604 32.48 -5.43 -37.87
CA ALA A 604 31.08 -5.83 -37.76
C ALA A 604 30.71 -6.15 -36.30
N THR A 605 31.54 -6.93 -35.60
CA THR A 605 31.33 -7.32 -34.20
C THR A 605 31.39 -6.10 -33.28
N ALA A 606 32.36 -5.20 -33.50
CA ALA A 606 32.46 -3.96 -32.75
C ALA A 606 31.25 -3.06 -33.00
N SER A 607 30.72 -3.01 -34.22
CA SER A 607 29.55 -2.20 -34.55
C SER A 607 28.28 -2.72 -33.85
N VAL A 608 28.10 -4.05 -33.78
CA VAL A 608 27.01 -4.66 -33.00
C VAL A 608 27.17 -4.39 -31.50
N HIS A 609 28.38 -4.57 -30.96
CA HIS A 609 28.66 -4.32 -29.54
C HIS A 609 28.46 -2.84 -29.15
N MET A 610 28.90 -1.92 -30.01
CA MET A 610 28.72 -0.47 -29.79
C MET A 610 27.28 -0.03 -29.99
N ALA A 611 26.54 -0.60 -30.95
CA ALA A 611 25.10 -0.37 -31.09
C ALA A 611 24.36 -0.80 -29.82
N ALA A 612 24.69 -1.97 -29.26
CA ALA A 612 24.14 -2.42 -27.98
C ALA A 612 24.52 -1.49 -26.81
N ARG A 613 25.75 -0.95 -26.80
CA ARG A 613 26.22 0.01 -25.78
C ARG A 613 25.52 1.37 -25.89
N ILE A 614 25.32 1.88 -27.12
CA ILE A 614 24.57 3.11 -27.40
C ILE A 614 23.11 2.93 -26.97
N GLN A 615 22.48 1.82 -27.37
CA GLN A 615 21.11 1.51 -26.99
C GLN A 615 20.95 1.42 -25.47
N ARG A 616 21.89 0.76 -24.76
CA ARG A 616 21.93 0.76 -23.28
C ARG A 616 22.12 2.15 -22.70
N ALA A 617 22.92 3.02 -23.31
CA ALA A 617 23.19 4.37 -22.84
C ALA A 617 22.07 5.38 -23.17
N GLN A 618 21.23 5.09 -24.16
CA GLN A 618 19.99 5.84 -24.41
C GLN A 618 18.89 5.44 -23.41
N ILE A 619 19.01 4.26 -22.80
CA ILE A 619 18.12 3.73 -21.75
C ILE A 619 18.59 4.12 -20.33
N ASN A 620 19.87 4.50 -20.15
CA ASN A 620 20.51 4.85 -18.87
C ASN A 620 20.85 6.34 -18.77
#